data_AF-A0A6J7I322-F1
#
_entry.id   AF-A0A6J7I322-F1
#
_cell.length_a   1.000
_cell.length_b   1.000
_cell.length_c   1.000
_cell.angle_alpha   90.00
_cell.angle_beta   90.00
_cell.angle_gamma   90.00
#
_symmetry.space_group_name_H-M   'P 1'
#
loop_
_entity.id
_entity.type
_entity.pdbx_description
1 polymer ?
#
loop_
_entity_poly.entity_id
_entity_poly.type
_entity_poly.pdbx_seq_one_letter_code
_entity_poly.pdbx_strand_id
1 'polypeptide(L)'
;MDELFADPELSMSICVGCGLCCDGTLLSHLAVSDESDLGMPLWAMGVELIAVAEPPVIELPCPAVDHGICTIHHLHRPRACSQFECSLSQAVLDGEIEPTAARAAIARTLEVRAEVGAGSRPRSDLDQLLDRHFRGSICE
;
A
#
# COMPACT_ATOMS: atom_id res chain seq x y z
N MET A 1 11.60 -14.79 -25.36
CA MET A 1 12.74 -13.87 -25.07
C MET A 1 12.41 -13.34 -23.70
N ASP A 2 12.72 -14.17 -22.71
CA ASP A 2 11.93 -14.42 -21.49
C ASP A 2 12.73 -14.17 -20.22
N GLU A 3 13.75 -13.31 -20.26
CA GLU A 3 14.76 -13.27 -19.20
C GLU A 3 15.06 -11.85 -18.67
N LEU A 4 14.11 -10.92 -18.76
CA LEU A 4 14.27 -9.54 -18.25
C LEU A 4 13.30 -9.13 -17.13
N PHE A 5 12.42 -10.01 -16.65
CA PHE A 5 11.36 -9.64 -15.69
C PHE A 5 11.21 -10.55 -14.47
N ALA A 6 12.27 -11.27 -14.08
CA ALA A 6 12.25 -12.03 -12.83
C ALA A 6 13.39 -11.55 -11.93
N ASP A 7 13.27 -10.34 -11.41
CA ASP A 7 13.98 -9.99 -10.18
C ASP A 7 13.29 -10.75 -9.03
N PRO A 8 13.96 -11.76 -8.43
CA PRO A 8 13.37 -12.53 -7.35
C PRO A 8 13.03 -11.66 -6.12
N GLU A 9 13.67 -10.51 -5.92
CA GLU A 9 13.37 -9.62 -4.80
C GLU A 9 12.03 -8.88 -5.00
N LEU A 10 11.64 -8.57 -6.25
CA LEU A 10 10.29 -8.07 -6.58
C LEU A 10 9.21 -9.13 -6.34
N SER A 11 9.55 -10.43 -6.43
CA SER A 11 8.62 -11.52 -6.13
C SER A 11 8.36 -11.70 -4.62
N MET A 12 9.25 -11.17 -3.77
CA MET A 12 9.15 -11.26 -2.31
C MET A 12 8.25 -10.18 -1.70
N SER A 13 8.03 -9.05 -2.38
CA SER A 13 7.13 -8.02 -1.88
C SER A 13 5.66 -8.42 -2.08
N ILE A 14 4.90 -8.48 -0.97
CA ILE A 14 3.45 -8.67 -1.01
C ILE A 14 2.70 -7.40 -1.42
N CYS A 15 3.38 -6.25 -1.49
CA CYS A 15 2.78 -4.96 -1.82
C CYS A 15 2.41 -4.87 -3.31
N VAL A 16 3.18 -5.54 -4.18
CA VAL A 16 2.89 -5.63 -5.61
C VAL A 16 1.62 -6.48 -5.82
N GLY A 17 0.57 -5.85 -6.35
CA GLY A 17 -0.75 -6.45 -6.53
C GLY A 17 -1.69 -6.30 -5.33
N CYS A 18 -1.23 -5.74 -4.21
CA CYS A 18 -2.10 -5.44 -3.05
C CYS A 18 -2.77 -4.06 -3.20
N GLY A 19 -1.97 -2.99 -3.26
CA GLY A 19 -2.45 -1.63 -3.50
C GLY A 19 -3.31 -0.98 -2.39
N LEU A 20 -3.72 -1.70 -1.34
CA LEU A 20 -4.65 -1.19 -0.29
C LEU A 20 -4.14 0.07 0.43
N CYS A 21 -2.83 0.22 0.57
CA CYS A 21 -2.21 1.40 1.16
C CYS A 21 -2.23 2.59 0.20
N CYS A 22 -2.15 2.32 -1.10
CA CYS A 22 -1.95 3.34 -2.11
C CYS A 22 -3.26 3.82 -2.73
N ASP A 23 -4.32 3.00 -2.72
CA ASP A 23 -5.64 3.35 -3.26
C ASP A 23 -6.56 4.06 -2.25
N GLY A 24 -6.05 4.35 -1.04
CA GLY A 24 -6.81 5.00 0.02
C GLY A 24 -7.61 4.05 0.92
N THR A 25 -7.61 2.73 0.66
CA THR A 25 -8.45 1.78 1.41
C THR A 25 -8.00 1.61 2.85
N LEU A 26 -6.69 1.48 3.07
CA LEU A 26 -6.10 1.26 4.39
C LEU A 26 -5.94 2.56 5.18
N LEU A 27 -5.42 3.59 4.51
CA LEU A 27 -5.13 4.92 5.02
C LEU A 27 -5.48 5.96 3.94
N SER A 28 -5.99 7.12 4.33
CA SER A 28 -6.36 8.20 3.41
C SER A 28 -5.24 9.20 3.15
N HIS A 29 -4.21 9.19 3.99
CA HIS A 29 -3.06 10.08 3.89
C HIS A 29 -1.79 9.30 4.23
N LEU A 30 -0.70 9.61 3.54
CA LEU A 30 0.61 9.06 3.83
C LEU A 30 1.50 10.17 4.38
N ALA A 31 1.99 10.00 5.60
CA ALA A 31 2.96 10.91 6.20
C ALA A 31 4.29 10.87 5.45
N VAL A 32 4.90 12.05 5.28
CA VAL A 32 6.22 12.21 4.67
C VAL A 32 7.05 13.16 5.51
N SER A 33 8.38 13.02 5.44
CA SER A 33 9.29 13.86 6.23
C SER A 33 9.36 15.27 5.64
N ASP A 34 9.53 15.35 4.32
CA ASP A 34 9.62 16.59 3.57
C ASP A 34 9.37 16.34 2.06
N GLU A 35 9.42 17.40 1.27
CA GLU A 35 9.16 17.39 -0.17
C GLU A 35 10.04 16.40 -0.97
N SER A 36 11.26 16.15 -0.50
CA SER A 36 12.20 15.24 -1.16
C SER A 36 11.78 13.78 -1.09
N ASP A 37 10.90 13.40 -0.15
CA ASP A 37 10.43 12.03 0.01
C ASP A 37 9.48 11.59 -1.13
N LEU A 38 8.91 12.55 -1.87
CA LEU A 38 8.04 12.27 -3.01
C LEU A 38 8.83 11.76 -4.23
N GLY A 39 10.03 12.31 -4.44
CA GLY A 39 10.83 12.07 -5.64
C GLY A 39 10.21 12.65 -6.92
N MET A 40 11.05 12.82 -7.95
CA MET A 40 10.64 13.39 -9.25
C MET A 40 9.40 12.73 -9.90
N PRO A 41 9.20 11.40 -9.85
CA PRO A 41 8.05 10.78 -10.49
C PRO A 41 6.69 11.17 -9.89
N LEU A 42 6.58 11.24 -8.56
CA LEU A 42 5.32 11.63 -7.91
C LEU A 42 5.00 13.12 -8.15
N TRP A 43 6.03 13.97 -8.13
CA TRP A 43 5.92 15.38 -8.53
C TRP A 43 5.38 15.55 -9.94
N ALA A 44 5.94 14.82 -10.91
CA ALA A 44 5.49 14.88 -12.31
C ALA A 44 4.04 14.40 -12.51
N MET A 45 3.51 13.59 -11.58
CA MET A 45 2.13 13.12 -11.57
C MET A 45 1.17 14.06 -10.80
N GLY A 46 1.67 15.19 -10.29
CA GLY A 46 0.85 16.18 -9.58
C GLY A 46 0.52 15.82 -8.14
N VAL A 47 1.32 14.95 -7.50
CA VAL A 47 1.20 14.73 -6.05
C VAL A 47 1.66 15.97 -5.31
N GLU A 48 0.74 16.59 -4.57
CA GLU A 48 1.03 17.77 -3.76
C GLU A 48 1.21 17.41 -2.27
N LEU A 49 2.13 18.12 -1.62
CA LEU A 49 2.39 18.00 -0.19
C LEU A 49 1.45 18.92 0.60
N ILE A 50 0.68 18.36 1.53
CA ILE A 50 -0.06 19.13 2.53
C ILE A 50 0.91 19.49 3.67
N ALA A 51 1.66 20.57 3.48
CA ALA A 51 2.69 21.03 4.41
C ALA A 51 2.14 21.57 5.74
N VAL A 52 0.84 21.89 5.81
CA VAL A 52 0.18 22.38 7.03
C VAL A 52 -0.13 21.26 8.03
N ALA A 53 -0.02 19.99 7.63
CA ALA A 53 -0.14 18.86 8.52
C ALA A 53 1.18 18.62 9.28
N GLU A 54 1.09 18.12 10.51
CA GLU A 54 2.25 17.73 11.33
C GLU A 54 2.15 16.24 11.70
N PRO A 55 2.96 15.35 11.10
CA PRO A 55 3.90 15.61 10.00
C PRO A 55 3.19 15.93 8.66
N PRO A 56 3.89 16.52 7.68
CA PRO A 56 3.35 16.72 6.34
C PRO A 56 2.84 15.42 5.72
N VAL A 57 1.80 15.52 4.88
CA VAL A 57 1.17 14.34 4.27
C VAL A 57 0.91 14.52 2.78
N ILE A 58 0.79 13.41 2.07
CA ILE A 58 0.12 13.36 0.76
C ILE A 58 -1.24 12.70 0.87
N GLU A 59 -2.19 13.13 0.04
CA GLU A 59 -3.50 12.49 -0.06
C GLU A 59 -3.44 11.20 -0.87
N LEU A 60 -4.30 10.26 -0.51
CA LEU A 60 -4.55 9.02 -1.24
C LEU A 60 -6.00 9.05 -1.77
N PRO A 61 -6.27 8.47 -2.96
CA PRO A 61 -5.44 7.54 -3.72
C PRO A 61 -4.22 8.19 -4.39
N CYS A 62 -3.10 7.47 -4.38
CA CYS A 62 -1.89 7.88 -5.07
C CYS A 62 -2.11 7.82 -6.61
N PRO A 63 -1.80 8.87 -7.37
CA PRO A 63 -1.98 8.88 -8.83
C PRO A 63 -1.07 7.89 -9.56
N ALA A 64 -0.02 7.40 -8.89
CA ALA A 64 0.85 6.37 -9.41
C ALA A 64 0.18 4.98 -9.45
N VAL A 65 -0.95 4.79 -8.76
CA VAL A 65 -1.62 3.50 -8.71
C VAL A 65 -2.69 3.38 -9.79
N ASP A 66 -2.54 2.33 -10.58
CA ASP A 66 -3.50 1.92 -11.59
C ASP A 66 -3.89 0.45 -11.33
N HIS A 67 -5.19 0.18 -11.19
CA HIS A 67 -5.74 -1.16 -10.91
C HIS A 67 -5.03 -1.93 -9.79
N GLY A 68 -4.58 -1.24 -8.73
CA GLY A 68 -3.90 -1.85 -7.57
C GLY A 68 -2.39 -2.11 -7.77
N ILE A 69 -1.82 -1.65 -8.88
CA ILE A 69 -0.39 -1.76 -9.19
C ILE A 69 0.20 -0.35 -9.27
N CYS A 70 1.33 -0.15 -8.59
CA CYS A 70 2.08 1.09 -8.70
C CYS A 70 2.85 1.11 -10.03
N THR A 71 2.49 2.03 -10.91
CA THR A 71 3.04 2.16 -12.28
C THR A 71 4.52 2.53 -12.28
N ILE A 72 5.02 3.16 -11.22
CA ILE A 72 6.42 3.56 -11.07
C ILE A 72 7.24 2.62 -10.17
N HIS A 73 6.67 1.52 -9.69
CA HIS A 73 7.35 0.63 -8.74
C HIS A 73 8.69 0.11 -9.28
N HIS A 74 8.77 -0.12 -10.59
CA HIS A 74 9.96 -0.57 -11.32
C HIS A 74 11.08 0.48 -11.39
N LEU A 75 10.76 1.77 -11.24
CA LEU A 75 11.77 2.83 -11.24
C LEU A 75 12.48 2.92 -9.88
N HIS A 76 11.70 2.78 -8.81
CA HIS A 76 12.07 2.72 -7.40
C HIS A 76 10.81 3.01 -6.56
N ARG A 77 10.64 2.35 -5.39
CA ARG A 77 9.59 2.71 -4.41
C ARG A 77 9.95 4.06 -3.77
N PRO A 78 9.22 5.16 -4.01
CA PRO A 78 9.56 6.47 -3.45
C PRO A 78 9.74 6.42 -1.94
N ARG A 79 10.60 7.30 -1.41
CA ARG A 79 10.98 7.28 0.01
C ARG A 79 9.77 7.39 0.93
N ALA A 80 8.83 8.29 0.62
CA ALA A 80 7.53 8.40 1.27
C ALA A 80 6.82 7.05 1.41
N CYS A 81 6.75 6.28 0.33
CA CYS A 81 6.13 4.97 0.33
C CYS A 81 6.97 3.92 1.08
N SER A 82 8.29 4.00 1.02
CA SER A 82 9.21 3.05 1.67
C SER A 82 9.30 3.19 3.19
N GLN A 83 9.02 4.39 3.72
CA GLN A 83 9.00 4.66 5.16
C GLN A 83 7.76 4.13 5.85
N PHE A 84 6.69 3.89 5.09
CA PHE A 84 5.47 3.26 5.59
C PHE A 84 5.51 1.75 5.35
N GLU A 85 5.27 1.00 6.42
CA GLU A 85 5.10 -0.45 6.37
C GLU A 85 3.80 -0.84 7.09
N CYS A 86 2.90 -1.54 6.40
CA CYS A 86 1.68 -2.03 7.04
C CYS A 86 1.99 -3.30 7.83
N SER A 87 1.18 -3.63 8.85
CA SER A 87 1.47 -4.74 9.76
C SER A 87 1.60 -6.09 9.05
N LEU A 88 0.85 -6.32 7.96
CA LEU A 88 0.96 -7.56 7.19
C LEU A 88 2.34 -7.69 6.54
N SER A 89 2.85 -6.60 5.98
CA SER A 89 4.14 -6.58 5.30
C SER A 89 5.28 -6.67 6.31
N GLN A 90 5.17 -5.95 7.43
CA GLN A 90 6.07 -6.07 8.57
C GLN A 90 6.15 -7.53 9.07
N ALA A 91 5.01 -8.19 9.28
CA ALA A 91 4.98 -9.59 9.71
C ALA A 91 5.63 -10.55 8.70
N VAL A 92 5.54 -10.28 7.39
CA VAL A 92 6.27 -11.07 6.37
C VAL A 92 7.78 -10.84 6.47
N LEU A 93 8.20 -9.58 6.61
CA LEU A 93 9.62 -9.21 6.74
C LEU A 93 10.26 -9.82 8.00
N ASP A 94 9.49 -9.87 9.09
CA ASP A 94 9.91 -10.46 10.37
C ASP A 94 9.83 -12.00 10.37
N GLY A 95 9.28 -12.61 9.32
CA GLY A 95 9.12 -14.06 9.20
C GLY A 95 8.01 -14.64 10.10
N GLU A 96 7.12 -13.79 10.63
CA GLU A 96 5.98 -14.20 11.47
C GLU A 96 4.85 -14.83 10.64
N ILE A 97 4.72 -14.42 9.37
CA ILE A 97 3.75 -14.96 8.42
C ILE A 97 4.42 -15.31 7.09
N GLU A 98 4.10 -16.48 6.56
CA GLU A 98 4.54 -16.90 5.24
C GLU A 98 3.96 -15.98 4.14
N PRO A 99 4.75 -15.59 3.11
CA PRO A 99 4.27 -14.74 2.03
C PRO A 99 3.01 -15.27 1.33
N THR A 100 2.85 -16.58 1.24
CA THR A 100 1.68 -17.23 0.64
C THR A 100 0.41 -17.00 1.47
N ALA A 101 0.51 -17.07 2.79
CA ALA A 101 -0.60 -16.78 3.71
C ALA A 101 -0.94 -15.28 3.70
N ALA A 102 0.06 -14.40 3.63
CA ALA A 102 -0.16 -12.96 3.47
C ALA A 102 -0.89 -12.64 2.15
N ARG A 103 -0.50 -13.28 1.04
CA ARG A 103 -1.19 -13.12 -0.25
C ARG A 103 -2.65 -13.60 -0.20
N ALA A 104 -2.96 -14.65 0.56
CA ALA A 104 -4.35 -15.07 0.77
C ALA A 104 -5.18 -14.03 1.55
N ALA A 105 -4.59 -13.42 2.60
CA ALA A 105 -5.24 -12.34 3.35
C ALA A 105 -5.49 -11.11 2.46
N ILE A 106 -4.53 -10.76 1.60
CA ILE A 106 -4.68 -9.70 0.59
C ILE A 106 -5.83 -10.01 -0.36
N ALA A 107 -5.82 -11.18 -1.00
CA ALA A 107 -6.86 -11.58 -1.96
C ALA A 107 -8.25 -11.48 -1.33
N ARG A 108 -8.41 -12.01 -0.11
CA ARG A 108 -9.68 -11.94 0.60
C ARG A 108 -10.14 -10.51 0.88
N THR A 109 -9.20 -9.64 1.23
CA THR A 109 -9.49 -8.22 1.53
C THR A 109 -9.88 -7.47 0.27
N LEU A 110 -9.25 -7.75 -0.87
CA LEU A 110 -9.59 -7.16 -2.17
C LEU A 110 -10.98 -7.60 -2.64
N GLU A 111 -11.35 -8.87 -2.47
CA GLU A 111 -12.70 -9.37 -2.73
C GLU A 111 -13.74 -8.63 -1.90
N VAL A 112 -13.54 -8.55 -0.59
CA VAL A 112 -14.46 -7.85 0.32
C VAL A 112 -14.54 -6.36 -0.03
N ARG A 113 -13.42 -5.73 -0.42
CA ARG A 113 -13.43 -4.34 -0.90
C ARG A 113 -14.29 -4.16 -2.15
N ALA A 114 -14.19 -5.07 -3.11
CA ALA A 114 -15.03 -5.04 -4.31
C ALA A 114 -16.52 -5.23 -3.97
N GLU A 115 -16.85 -6.16 -3.08
CA GLU A 115 -18.22 -6.40 -2.63
C GLU A 115 -18.82 -5.18 -1.90
N VAL A 116 -18.02 -4.48 -1.08
CA VAL A 116 -18.38 -3.22 -0.43
C VAL A 116 -18.62 -2.12 -1.47
N GLY A 117 -17.72 -1.98 -2.45
CA GLY A 117 -17.90 -1.03 -3.56
C GLY A 117 -19.15 -1.30 -4.40
N ALA A 118 -19.55 -2.57 -4.51
CA ALA A 118 -20.79 -2.98 -5.17
C ALA A 118 -22.05 -2.88 -4.27
N GLY A 119 -21.92 -2.50 -3.00
CA GLY A 119 -23.02 -2.39 -2.04
C GLY A 119 -23.58 -3.72 -1.53
N SER A 120 -22.90 -4.84 -1.82
CA SER A 120 -23.32 -6.21 -1.46
C SER A 120 -22.83 -6.67 -0.08
N ARG A 121 -21.90 -5.91 0.53
CA ARG A 121 -21.33 -6.19 1.85
C ARG A 121 -21.15 -4.87 2.61
N PRO A 122 -21.40 -4.81 3.94
CA PRO A 122 -21.16 -3.59 4.71
C PRO A 122 -19.66 -3.27 4.86
N ARG A 123 -19.31 -1.98 4.92
CA ARG A 123 -17.92 -1.51 5.14
C ARG A 123 -17.28 -2.10 6.40
N SER A 124 -18.09 -2.38 7.43
CA SER A 124 -17.63 -2.99 8.69
C SER A 124 -16.94 -4.34 8.50
N ASP A 125 -17.29 -5.11 7.46
CA ASP A 125 -16.63 -6.38 7.18
C ASP A 125 -15.22 -6.15 6.60
N LEU A 126 -15.07 -5.11 5.78
CA LEU A 126 -13.76 -4.71 5.28
C LEU A 126 -12.91 -4.13 6.40
N ASP A 127 -13.49 -3.29 7.27
CA ASP A 127 -12.78 -2.71 8.43
C ASP A 127 -12.20 -3.81 9.33
N GLN A 128 -12.97 -4.85 9.63
CA GLN A 128 -12.50 -6.00 10.41
C GLN A 128 -11.29 -6.70 9.78
N LEU A 129 -11.23 -6.80 8.44
CA LEU A 129 -10.07 -7.38 7.75
C LEU A 129 -8.86 -6.44 7.78
N LEU A 130 -9.09 -5.13 7.57
CA LEU A 130 -8.04 -4.12 7.64
C LEU A 130 -7.41 -4.07 9.04
N ASP A 131 -8.23 -4.06 10.09
CA ASP A 131 -7.79 -4.03 11.47
C ASP A 131 -7.01 -5.30 11.84
N ARG A 132 -7.53 -6.47 11.43
CA ARG A 132 -6.92 -7.77 11.74
C ARG A 132 -5.55 -7.95 11.09
N HIS A 133 -5.40 -7.54 9.83
CA HIS A 133 -4.23 -7.93 9.03
C HIS A 133 -3.27 -6.78 8.74
N PHE A 134 -3.77 -5.55 8.55
CA PHE A 134 -2.97 -4.48 7.94
C PHE A 134 -2.63 -3.33 8.89
N ARG A 135 -3.48 -3.06 9.89
CA ARG A 135 -3.24 -1.99 10.86
C ARG A 135 -2.49 -2.46 12.10
N GLY A 136 -2.64 -3.74 12.46
CA GLY A 136 -2.07 -4.30 13.69
C GLY A 136 -2.62 -3.61 14.94
N SER A 137 -2.38 -4.20 16.10
CA SER A 137 -2.59 -3.48 17.35
C SER A 137 -1.58 -2.34 17.39
N ILE A 138 -2.03 -1.10 17.19
CA ILE A 138 -1.27 0.09 17.52
C ILE A 138 -0.87 -0.08 18.98
N CYS A 139 0.37 -0.50 19.23
CA CYS A 139 0.94 -0.37 20.56
C CYS A 139 1.19 1.12 20.73
N GLU A 140 0.35 1.74 21.56
CA GLU A 140 0.49 3.11 22.08
C GLU A 140 1.89 3.36 22.64
#